data_AF-A0A7C5E2A4-F1
#
_entry.id   AF-A0A7C5E2A4-F1
#
_cell.length_a   1.000
_cell.length_b   1.000
_cell.length_c   1.000
_cell.angle_alpha   90.00
_cell.angle_beta   90.00
_cell.angle_gamma   90.00
#
_symmetry.space_group_name_H-M   'P 1'
#
loop_
_entity.id
_entity.type
_entity.pdbx_description
1 polymer ?
#
loop_
_entity_poly.entity_id
_entity_poly.type
_entity_poly.pdbx_seq_one_letter_code
_entity_poly.pdbx_strand_id
1 'polypeptide(L)'
;MYDNEPTMMGQGRPTATLVVRQGTQAGMSFVISGSQVILGREEGLDIVLQDPESSRRHARVSWQGGRYVIEDMGSTNGTFVNGMQITMPQALNPGDSIGIGQTALVFQLAGADIGPTYYQAPPQPAPAYAPPPGAPAARNNKSTQYLLYGCGCLLLLCICSLLAVAGWALLDPVSFRDATGIEVFRQTLELYHNLA
;
A
#
# COMPACT_ATOMS: atom_id res chain seq x y z
N MET A 1 16.33 -8.50 59.64
CA MET A 1 16.54 -7.37 58.72
C MET A 1 17.02 -7.97 57.42
N TYR A 2 16.10 -8.23 56.50
CA TYR A 2 16.47 -8.47 55.11
C TYR A 2 16.26 -7.14 54.42
N ASP A 3 17.36 -6.57 53.94
CA ASP A 3 17.35 -5.35 53.16
C ASP A 3 16.70 -5.70 51.83
N ASN A 4 15.42 -5.38 51.70
CA ASN A 4 14.72 -5.40 50.42
C ASN A 4 15.19 -4.20 49.59
N GLU A 5 16.42 -4.31 49.10
CA GLU A 5 16.95 -3.54 47.98
C GLU A 5 16.11 -3.91 46.74
N PRO A 6 15.30 -2.99 46.19
CA PRO A 6 14.61 -3.24 44.94
C PRO A 6 15.67 -3.42 43.86
N THR A 7 15.87 -4.66 43.43
CA THR A 7 16.81 -5.00 42.36
C THR A 7 16.35 -4.30 41.08
N MET A 8 16.99 -3.18 40.74
CA MET A 8 16.79 -2.39 39.52
C MET A 8 17.30 -3.11 38.25
N MET A 9 17.18 -4.44 38.17
CA MET A 9 17.53 -5.25 37.00
C MET A 9 16.34 -6.09 36.58
N GLY A 10 15.51 -5.54 35.69
CA GLY A 10 14.40 -6.27 35.11
C GLY A 10 13.31 -5.39 34.53
N GLN A 11 13.64 -4.48 33.60
CA GLN A 11 12.61 -3.98 32.69
C GLN A 11 12.27 -5.13 31.72
N GLY A 12 11.50 -6.10 32.19
CA GLY A 12 10.99 -7.20 31.37
C GLY A 12 10.23 -6.63 30.17
N ARG A 13 10.28 -7.34 29.04
CA ARG A 13 9.51 -6.96 27.85
C ARG A 13 8.03 -6.81 28.26
N PRO A 14 7.42 -5.61 28.12
CA PRO A 14 6.02 -5.42 28.48
C PRO A 14 5.17 -6.33 27.61
N THR A 15 4.21 -7.02 28.21
CA THR A 15 3.33 -7.92 27.47
C THR A 15 2.53 -7.10 26.46
N ALA A 16 2.57 -7.45 25.18
CA ALA A 16 1.78 -6.78 24.16
C ALA A 16 0.66 -7.66 23.64
N THR A 17 -0.42 -7.03 23.18
CA THR A 17 -1.57 -7.71 22.60
C THR A 17 -2.02 -6.97 21.35
N LEU A 18 -2.45 -7.73 20.34
CA LEU A 18 -3.10 -7.23 19.13
C LEU A 18 -4.59 -7.59 19.21
N VAL A 19 -5.45 -6.58 19.26
CA VAL A 19 -6.90 -6.75 19.34
C VAL A 19 -7.51 -6.50 17.98
N VAL A 20 -8.19 -7.49 17.41
CA VAL A 20 -8.86 -7.36 16.12
C VAL A 20 -10.11 -6.49 16.28
N ARG A 21 -10.16 -5.36 15.59
CA ARG A 21 -11.29 -4.42 15.56
C ARG A 21 -12.18 -4.59 14.35
N GLN A 22 -11.62 -5.06 13.23
CA GLN A 22 -12.33 -5.28 11.97
C GLN A 22 -11.82 -6.56 11.29
N GLY A 23 -12.70 -7.24 10.57
CA GLY A 23 -12.43 -8.49 9.86
C GLY A 23 -13.20 -9.67 10.46
N THR A 24 -13.00 -10.86 9.89
CA THR A 24 -13.69 -12.10 10.30
C THR A 24 -13.47 -12.45 11.77
N GLN A 25 -12.31 -12.07 12.30
CA GLN A 25 -11.88 -12.36 13.68
C GLN A 25 -12.12 -11.18 14.64
N ALA A 26 -13.00 -10.23 14.31
CA ALA A 26 -13.28 -9.08 15.17
C ALA A 26 -13.65 -9.48 16.60
N GLY A 27 -13.04 -8.82 17.58
CA GLY A 27 -13.17 -9.13 19.01
C GLY A 27 -12.14 -10.12 19.54
N MET A 28 -11.39 -10.83 18.69
CA MET A 28 -10.29 -11.68 19.12
C MET A 28 -9.06 -10.85 19.53
N SER A 29 -8.27 -11.38 20.46
CA SER A 29 -7.03 -10.77 20.91
C SER A 29 -5.88 -11.78 20.87
N PHE A 30 -4.76 -11.38 20.29
CA PHE A 30 -3.56 -12.21 20.17
C PHE A 30 -2.43 -11.62 21.02
N VAL A 31 -1.88 -12.42 21.94
CA VAL A 31 -0.73 -12.02 22.75
C VAL A 31 0.53 -12.14 21.92
N ILE A 32 1.38 -11.10 21.95
CA ILE A 32 2.69 -11.14 21.31
C ILE A 32 3.67 -11.85 22.25
N SER A 33 3.69 -13.18 22.16
CA SER A 33 4.61 -14.05 22.90
C SER A 33 6.03 -13.99 22.32
N GLY A 34 7.05 -14.22 23.14
CA GLY A 34 8.43 -14.38 22.64
C GLY A 34 9.16 -13.07 22.32
N SER A 35 10.10 -13.09 21.37
CA SER A 35 10.84 -11.91 20.87
C SER A 35 10.28 -11.38 19.54
N GLN A 36 9.57 -12.22 18.79
CA GLN A 36 8.92 -11.90 17.53
C GLN A 36 7.69 -12.76 17.32
N VAL A 37 6.73 -12.27 16.54
CA VAL A 37 5.59 -13.01 16.01
C VAL A 37 5.38 -12.67 14.54
N ILE A 38 4.84 -13.62 13.78
CA ILE A 38 4.49 -13.44 12.38
C ILE A 38 2.97 -13.49 12.23
N LEU A 39 2.46 -12.54 11.45
CA LEU A 39 1.06 -12.41 11.06
C LEU A 39 0.89 -12.79 9.60
N GLY A 40 -0.16 -13.54 9.29
CA GLY A 40 -0.57 -13.84 7.92
C GLY A 40 -1.60 -14.96 7.87
N ARG A 41 -2.05 -15.32 6.67
CA ARG A 41 -3.07 -16.39 6.49
C ARG A 41 -2.53 -17.82 6.46
N GLU A 42 -1.21 -18.00 6.46
CA GLU A 42 -0.63 -19.34 6.49
C GLU A 42 -0.91 -20.01 7.85
N GLU A 43 -1.28 -21.28 7.83
CA GLU A 43 -1.47 -22.05 9.05
C GLU A 43 -0.12 -22.32 9.75
N GLY A 44 -0.15 -22.42 11.07
CA GLY A 44 1.06 -22.67 11.87
C GLY A 44 1.90 -21.42 12.17
N LEU A 45 1.44 -20.22 11.79
CA LEU A 45 2.01 -18.96 12.26
C LEU A 45 1.59 -18.63 13.69
N ASP A 46 2.34 -17.73 14.33
CA ASP A 46 2.03 -17.22 15.68
C ASP A 46 0.65 -16.57 15.73
N ILE A 47 0.29 -15.82 14.69
CA ILE A 47 -1.00 -15.16 14.53
C ILE A 47 -1.54 -15.44 13.13
N VAL A 48 -2.53 -16.33 13.06
CA VAL A 48 -3.20 -16.69 11.82
C VAL A 48 -4.38 -15.76 11.56
N LEU A 49 -4.30 -14.99 10.48
CA LEU A 49 -5.33 -14.08 10.00
C LEU A 49 -6.28 -14.80 9.04
N GLN A 50 -7.57 -14.79 9.35
CA GLN A 50 -8.65 -15.28 8.48
C GLN A 50 -9.07 -14.20 7.49
N ASP A 51 -8.11 -13.83 6.63
CA ASP A 51 -8.25 -12.76 5.67
C ASP A 51 -7.66 -13.20 4.31
N PRO A 52 -8.49 -13.39 3.27
CA PRO A 52 -8.04 -13.74 1.93
C PRO A 52 -7.09 -12.71 1.29
N GLU A 53 -7.20 -11.44 1.67
CA GLU A 53 -6.33 -10.36 1.18
C GLU A 53 -5.00 -10.27 1.94
N SER A 54 -4.84 -11.05 3.02
CA SER A 54 -3.54 -11.16 3.68
C SER A 54 -2.64 -12.16 2.94
N SER A 55 -1.35 -11.83 2.79
CA SER A 55 -0.33 -12.77 2.34
C SER A 55 -0.11 -13.89 3.36
N ARG A 56 0.44 -15.02 2.90
CA ARG A 56 0.77 -16.19 3.72
C ARG A 56 1.56 -15.80 4.97
N ARG A 57 2.67 -15.10 4.78
CA ARG A 57 3.45 -14.40 5.80
C ARG A 57 3.43 -12.93 5.43
N HIS A 58 2.64 -12.14 6.14
CA HIS A 58 2.30 -10.78 5.75
C HIS A 58 3.17 -9.76 6.45
N ALA A 59 3.18 -9.80 7.78
CA ALA A 59 3.89 -8.84 8.61
C ALA A 59 4.57 -9.55 9.78
N ARG A 60 5.63 -8.95 10.29
CA ARG A 60 6.33 -9.38 11.49
C ARG A 60 6.24 -8.29 12.54
N VAL A 61 5.89 -8.66 13.77
CA VAL A 61 6.06 -7.78 14.93
C VAL A 61 7.16 -8.33 15.81
N SER A 62 8.12 -7.49 16.18
CA SER A 62 9.33 -7.90 16.91
C SER A 62 9.68 -6.89 18.00
N TRP A 63 10.32 -7.35 19.07
CA TRP A 63 10.86 -6.49 20.12
C TRP A 63 12.31 -6.17 19.80
N GLN A 64 12.58 -4.91 19.48
CA GLN A 64 13.91 -4.41 19.10
C GLN A 64 14.17 -3.09 19.80
N GLY A 65 15.35 -2.91 20.40
CA GLY A 65 15.74 -1.61 20.98
C GLY A 65 14.75 -1.06 22.01
N GLY A 66 14.14 -1.94 22.83
CA GLY A 66 13.20 -1.54 23.88
C GLY A 66 11.80 -1.16 23.39
N ARG A 67 11.45 -1.45 22.13
CA ARG A 67 10.13 -1.15 21.56
C ARG A 67 9.64 -2.28 20.67
N TYR A 68 8.33 -2.33 20.45
CA TYR A 68 7.74 -3.18 19.42
C TYR A 68 7.86 -2.50 18.06
N VAL A 69 8.28 -3.27 17.06
CA VAL A 69 8.48 -2.82 15.68
C VAL A 69 7.71 -3.75 14.75
N ILE A 70 6.90 -3.18 13.87
CA ILE A 70 6.22 -3.89 12.79
C ILE A 70 6.99 -3.71 11.48
N GLU A 71 7.04 -4.76 10.68
CA GLU A 71 7.66 -4.79 9.37
C GLU A 71 6.79 -5.58 8.39
N ASP A 72 6.61 -5.04 7.18
CA ASP A 72 5.98 -5.76 6.08
C ASP A 72 6.95 -6.79 5.48
N MET A 73 6.50 -8.03 5.28
CA MET A 73 7.34 -9.14 4.81
C MET A 73 7.29 -9.33 3.28
N GLY A 74 7.01 -8.26 2.52
CA GLY A 74 6.80 -8.34 1.07
C GLY A 74 5.38 -8.77 0.75
N SER A 75 4.41 -8.24 1.49
CA SER A 75 3.00 -8.58 1.29
C SER A 75 2.46 -8.00 -0.03
N THR A 76 1.39 -8.60 -0.55
CA THR A 76 0.80 -8.19 -1.84
C THR A 76 0.06 -6.86 -1.75
N ASN A 77 -0.66 -6.64 -0.64
CA ASN A 77 -1.50 -5.45 -0.44
C ASN A 77 -0.86 -4.40 0.47
N GLY A 78 0.29 -4.71 1.07
CA GLY A 78 0.98 -3.85 2.02
C GLY A 78 0.41 -3.93 3.45
N THR A 79 1.26 -3.54 4.39
CA THR A 79 0.90 -3.31 5.79
C THR A 79 0.67 -1.82 6.02
N PHE A 80 -0.36 -1.47 6.80
CA PHE A 80 -0.71 -0.09 7.13
C PHE A 80 -0.61 0.14 8.63
N VAL A 81 -0.11 1.30 9.06
CA VAL A 81 -0.16 1.77 10.45
C VAL A 81 -0.85 3.12 10.47
N ASN A 82 -1.95 3.24 11.22
CA ASN A 82 -2.81 4.42 11.31
C ASN A 82 -3.26 4.93 9.93
N GLY A 83 -3.58 4.00 9.02
CA GLY A 83 -4.04 4.29 7.65
C GLY A 83 -2.92 4.64 6.66
N MET A 84 -1.66 4.69 7.10
CA MET A 84 -0.51 4.95 6.22
C MET A 84 0.23 3.64 5.91
N GLN A 85 0.50 3.38 4.63
CA GLN A 85 1.27 2.21 4.23
C GLN A 85 2.72 2.35 4.69
N ILE A 86 3.26 1.30 5.32
CA ILE A 86 4.65 1.27 5.74
C ILE A 86 5.52 0.65 4.64
N THR A 87 6.71 1.21 4.44
CA THR A 87 7.71 0.70 3.48
C THR A 87 9.02 0.28 4.17
N MET A 88 9.16 0.63 5.45
CA MET A 88 10.30 0.33 6.30
C MET A 88 9.77 -0.13 7.67
N PRO A 89 10.58 -0.83 8.49
CA PRO A 89 10.19 -1.19 9.85
C PRO A 89 9.78 0.04 10.66
N GLN A 90 8.62 -0.02 11.31
CA GLN A 90 8.02 1.08 12.06
C GLN A 90 7.79 0.70 13.51
N ALA A 91 8.15 1.58 14.45
CA ALA A 91 7.86 1.40 15.86
C ALA A 91 6.34 1.54 16.12
N LEU A 92 5.81 0.65 16.97
CA LEU A 92 4.42 0.65 17.41
C LEU A 92 4.28 1.33 18.77
N ASN A 93 3.27 2.19 18.89
CA ASN A 93 2.82 2.79 20.13
C ASN A 93 1.48 2.19 20.56
N PRO A 94 1.20 2.10 21.88
CA PRO A 94 -0.11 1.68 22.37
C PRO A 94 -1.24 2.50 21.72
N GLY A 95 -2.24 1.81 21.19
CA GLY A 95 -3.38 2.41 20.48
C GLY A 95 -3.21 2.45 18.96
N ASP A 96 -2.03 2.20 18.42
CA ASP A 96 -1.82 2.19 16.97
C ASP A 96 -2.69 1.13 16.28
N SER A 97 -3.32 1.54 15.17
CA SER A 97 -4.12 0.68 14.32
C SER A 97 -3.27 0.10 13.20
N ILE A 98 -3.18 -1.21 13.11
CA ILE A 98 -2.47 -1.97 12.08
C ILE A 98 -3.50 -2.51 11.10
N GLY A 99 -3.36 -2.16 9.82
CA GLY A 99 -4.20 -2.68 8.73
C GLY A 99 -3.46 -3.74 7.92
N ILE A 100 -4.10 -4.88 7.72
CA ILE A 100 -3.64 -6.00 6.89
C ILE A 100 -4.84 -6.52 6.10
N GLY A 101 -4.86 -6.34 4.79
CA GLY A 101 -6.03 -6.70 3.97
C GLY A 101 -7.30 -5.98 4.42
N GLN A 102 -8.33 -6.74 4.77
CA GLN A 102 -9.60 -6.26 5.35
C GLN A 102 -9.59 -6.26 6.89
N THR A 103 -8.50 -6.72 7.50
CA THR A 103 -8.35 -6.87 8.95
C THR A 103 -7.69 -5.63 9.54
N ALA A 104 -8.32 -5.07 10.59
CA ALA A 104 -7.72 -4.00 11.40
C ALA A 104 -7.46 -4.51 12.82
N LEU A 105 -6.22 -4.39 13.28
CA LEU A 105 -5.78 -4.75 14.62
C LEU A 105 -5.35 -3.49 15.39
N VAL A 106 -5.57 -3.46 16.71
CA VAL A 106 -5.07 -2.38 17.58
C VAL A 106 -4.01 -2.94 18.49
N PHE A 107 -2.86 -2.26 18.53
CA PHE A 107 -1.75 -2.63 19.39
C PHE A 107 -1.96 -2.11 20.82
N GLN A 108 -1.76 -2.98 21.82
CA GLN A 108 -1.90 -2.66 23.24
C GLN A 108 -0.71 -3.19 24.04
N LEU A 109 -0.32 -2.47 25.10
CA LEU A 109 0.65 -2.92 26.10
C LEU A 109 -0.07 -3.19 27.43
N ALA A 110 0.15 -4.36 28.00
CA ALA A 110 -0.20 -4.71 29.37
C ALA A 110 0.97 -4.33 30.29
N GLY A 111 0.69 -3.54 31.33
CA GLY A 111 1.69 -3.08 32.30
C GLY A 111 2.32 -1.72 32.02
N ALA A 112 1.82 -0.93 31.06
CA ALA A 112 1.98 0.51 31.19
C ALA A 112 1.10 0.94 32.36
N ASP A 113 1.66 1.66 33.34
CA ASP A 113 0.95 2.16 34.52
C ASP A 113 -0.15 3.15 34.09
N ILE A 114 -1.27 2.60 33.61
CA ILE A 114 -2.54 3.29 33.46
C ILE A 114 -3.15 3.39 34.85
N GLY A 115 -2.57 4.26 35.70
CA GLY A 115 -3.39 4.93 36.72
C GLY A 115 -4.61 5.49 36.01
N PRO A 116 -5.84 5.35 36.55
CA PRO A 116 -7.10 5.30 35.80
C PRO A 116 -7.16 6.37 34.71
N THR A 117 -6.64 6.03 33.53
CA THR A 117 -6.88 6.76 32.32
C THR A 117 -8.27 6.32 31.99
N TYR A 118 -9.21 7.19 32.35
CA TYR A 118 -10.58 7.13 31.90
C TYR A 118 -10.57 6.61 30.47
N TYR A 119 -11.07 5.38 30.28
CA TYR A 119 -11.62 4.99 29.00
C TYR A 119 -12.73 6.02 28.75
N GLN A 120 -12.37 7.14 28.12
CA GLN A 120 -13.35 7.84 27.32
C GLN A 120 -13.79 6.77 26.32
N ALA A 121 -15.08 6.43 26.37
CA ALA A 121 -15.71 5.74 25.25
C ALA A 121 -15.16 6.36 23.96
N PRO A 122 -14.88 5.55 22.91
CA PRO A 122 -14.35 6.06 21.65
C PRO A 122 -15.05 7.39 21.37
N PRO A 123 -14.33 8.52 21.15
CA PRO A 123 -14.99 9.76 20.84
C PRO A 123 -16.04 9.42 19.80
N GLN A 124 -17.32 9.63 20.15
CA GLN A 124 -18.42 9.34 19.23
C GLN A 124 -17.97 9.83 17.87
N PRO A 125 -18.05 9.02 16.78
CA PRO A 125 -17.57 9.42 15.48
C PRO A 125 -17.99 10.86 15.29
N ALA A 126 -17.00 11.76 15.21
CA ALA A 126 -17.27 13.19 15.07
C ALA A 126 -18.32 13.30 13.98
N PRO A 127 -19.37 14.13 14.15
CA PRO A 127 -20.42 14.28 13.14
C PRO A 127 -19.73 14.34 11.79
N ALA A 128 -20.06 13.36 10.94
CA ALA A 128 -19.33 12.97 9.73
C ALA A 128 -18.32 14.03 9.32
N TYR A 129 -17.03 13.78 9.53
CA TYR A 129 -15.95 14.71 9.23
C TYR A 129 -16.16 15.31 7.84
N ALA A 130 -16.78 16.49 7.81
CA ALA A 130 -16.75 17.34 6.65
C ALA A 130 -15.27 17.75 6.55
N PRO A 131 -14.59 17.45 5.44
CA PRO A 131 -13.21 17.90 5.27
C PRO A 131 -13.18 19.41 5.53
N PRO A 132 -12.19 19.91 6.30
CA PRO A 132 -12.04 21.35 6.53
C PRO A 132 -12.04 22.04 5.16
N PRO A 133 -12.86 23.08 4.96
CA PRO A 133 -12.89 23.80 3.70
C PRO A 133 -11.50 24.40 3.48
N GLY A 134 -10.70 23.74 2.63
CA GLY A 134 -9.34 24.16 2.29
C GLY A 134 -8.24 23.13 2.44
N ALA A 135 -8.47 21.89 2.90
CA ALA A 135 -7.45 20.85 2.74
C ALA A 135 -7.47 20.34 1.28
N PRO A 136 -6.40 20.55 0.47
CA PRO A 136 -6.36 19.97 -0.85
C PRO A 136 -6.27 18.45 -0.71
N ALA A 137 -7.27 17.75 -1.24
CA ALA A 137 -7.21 16.30 -1.40
C ALA A 137 -5.90 15.94 -2.10
N ALA A 138 -5.07 15.10 -1.48
CA ALA A 138 -3.89 14.54 -2.11
C ALA A 138 -4.35 13.71 -3.33
N ARG A 139 -4.34 14.36 -4.50
CA ARG A 139 -4.79 13.80 -5.77
C ARG A 139 -3.80 12.71 -6.18
N ASN A 140 -4.14 11.45 -5.93
CA ASN A 140 -3.41 10.27 -6.38
C ASN A 140 -3.56 10.06 -7.90
N ASN A 141 -2.95 10.92 -8.71
CA ASN A 141 -3.05 10.87 -10.16
C ASN A 141 -2.09 9.85 -10.81
N LYS A 142 -2.25 8.56 -10.50
CA LYS A 142 -1.63 7.47 -11.29
C LYS A 142 -2.00 7.54 -12.78
N SER A 143 -3.07 8.26 -13.15
CA SER A 143 -3.55 8.49 -14.52
C SER A 143 -2.78 9.56 -15.31
N THR A 144 -2.09 10.51 -14.65
CA THR A 144 -1.34 11.57 -15.36
C THR A 144 -0.05 11.03 -15.98
N GLN A 145 0.50 9.96 -15.42
CA GLN A 145 1.74 9.35 -15.91
C GLN A 145 1.51 8.62 -17.25
N TYR A 146 0.37 7.95 -17.45
CA TYR A 146 0.05 7.27 -18.71
C TYR A 146 -0.32 8.22 -19.86
N LEU A 147 -0.94 9.36 -19.55
CA LEU A 147 -1.30 10.38 -20.55
C LEU A 147 -0.05 11.10 -21.12
N LEU A 148 0.98 11.29 -20.29
CA LEU A 148 2.24 11.91 -20.72
C LEU A 148 3.06 10.99 -21.63
N TYR A 149 3.10 9.68 -21.32
CA TYR A 149 3.78 8.69 -22.17
C TYR A 149 3.01 8.38 -23.47
N GLY A 150 1.68 8.42 -23.45
CA GLY A 150 0.85 8.19 -24.64
C GLY A 150 0.93 9.31 -25.68
N CYS A 151 0.85 10.58 -25.25
CA CYS A 151 0.93 11.72 -26.16
C CYS A 151 2.33 11.93 -26.76
N GLY A 152 3.40 11.66 -26.00
CA GLY A 152 4.77 11.78 -26.48
C GLY A 152 5.08 10.80 -27.62
N CYS A 153 4.58 9.57 -27.53
CA CYS A 153 4.79 8.54 -28.56
C CYS A 153 4.03 8.85 -29.85
N LEU A 154 2.78 9.32 -29.76
CA LEU A 154 1.97 9.70 -30.93
C LEU A 154 2.56 10.90 -31.68
N LEU A 155 3.07 11.92 -30.97
CA LEU A 155 3.73 13.06 -31.60
C LEU A 155 5.02 12.65 -32.31
N LEU A 156 5.84 11.80 -31.69
CA LEU A 156 7.08 11.30 -32.30
C LEU A 156 6.81 10.49 -33.56
N LEU A 157 5.81 9.61 -33.54
CA LEU A 157 5.39 8.84 -34.73
C LEU A 157 4.91 9.77 -35.84
N CYS A 158 4.10 10.79 -35.51
CA CYS A 158 3.60 11.75 -36.50
C CYS A 158 4.73 12.57 -37.14
N ILE A 159 5.69 13.04 -36.34
CA ILE A 159 6.88 13.76 -36.82
C ILE A 159 7.74 12.86 -37.71
N CYS A 160 7.99 11.61 -37.30
CA CYS A 160 8.75 10.66 -38.12
C CYS A 160 8.06 10.38 -39.47
N SER A 161 6.74 10.21 -39.49
CA SER A 161 5.98 10.02 -40.74
C SER A 161 6.07 11.24 -41.65
N LEU A 162 5.96 12.46 -41.11
CA LEU A 162 6.08 13.69 -41.90
C LEU A 162 7.49 13.85 -42.48
N LEU A 163 8.53 13.56 -41.71
CA LEU A 163 9.92 13.61 -42.18
C LEU A 163 10.21 12.54 -43.24
N ALA A 164 9.63 11.35 -43.10
CA ALA A 164 9.76 10.30 -44.11
C ALA A 164 9.10 10.71 -45.44
N VAL A 165 7.89 11.27 -45.40
CA VAL A 165 7.17 11.76 -46.59
C VAL A 165 7.90 12.94 -47.24
N ALA A 166 8.36 13.90 -46.44
CA ALA A 166 9.11 15.05 -46.94
C ALA A 166 10.47 14.64 -47.53
N GLY A 167 11.18 13.71 -46.88
CA GLY A 167 12.43 13.15 -47.39
C GLY A 167 12.24 12.41 -48.71
N TRP A 168 11.18 11.62 -48.83
CA TRP A 168 10.85 10.91 -50.07
C TRP A 168 10.49 11.87 -51.21
N ALA A 169 9.72 12.92 -50.91
CA ALA A 169 9.37 13.96 -51.88
C ALA A 169 10.59 14.77 -52.38
N LEU A 170 11.64 14.90 -51.56
CA LEU A 170 12.90 15.54 -51.97
C LEU A 170 13.81 14.62 -52.79
N LEU A 171 13.69 13.29 -52.62
CA LEU A 171 14.50 12.30 -53.34
C LEU A 171 13.93 11.99 -54.74
N ASP A 172 12.60 11.92 -54.90
CA ASP A 172 11.96 11.56 -56.19
C ASP A 172 10.68 12.37 -56.48
N PRO A 173 10.78 13.63 -56.94
CA PRO A 173 9.62 14.51 -57.19
C PRO A 173 8.73 14.05 -58.35
N VAL A 174 9.22 13.14 -59.21
CA VAL A 174 8.48 12.63 -60.38
C VAL A 174 7.46 11.57 -59.98
N SER A 175 7.78 10.69 -59.01
CA SER A 175 6.86 9.63 -58.55
C SER A 175 5.71 10.17 -57.70
N PHE A 176 5.93 11.26 -56.96
CA PHE A 176 4.89 11.89 -56.12
C PHE A 176 3.73 12.47 -56.94
N ARG A 177 3.99 12.90 -58.19
CA ARG A 177 2.97 13.49 -59.07
C ARG A 177 1.94 12.45 -59.56
N ASP A 178 2.38 11.22 -59.77
CA ASP A 178 1.52 10.13 -60.26
C ASP A 178 0.76 9.41 -59.13
N ALA A 179 1.21 9.53 -57.88
CA ALA A 179 0.60 8.85 -56.73
C ALA A 179 -0.63 9.57 -56.13
N THR A 180 -1.04 10.72 -56.70
CA THR A 180 -2.24 11.43 -56.25
C THR A 180 -3.51 10.84 -56.85
N GLY A 181 -4.14 9.96 -56.07
CA GLY A 181 -5.56 9.66 -56.21
C GLY A 181 -5.88 8.18 -56.35
N ILE A 182 -6.67 7.68 -55.41
CA ILE A 182 -7.41 6.41 -55.45
C ILE A 182 -6.63 5.14 -55.03
N GLU A 183 -5.36 4.94 -55.42
CA GLU A 183 -4.74 3.61 -55.23
C GLU A 183 -4.22 3.32 -53.80
N VAL A 184 -3.66 4.32 -53.12
CA VAL A 184 -3.13 4.15 -51.75
C VAL A 184 -4.23 3.83 -50.74
N PHE A 185 -5.42 4.41 -50.91
CA PHE A 185 -6.56 4.20 -50.01
C PHE A 185 -7.15 2.78 -50.15
N ARG A 186 -7.02 2.16 -51.33
CA ARG A 186 -7.51 0.80 -51.60
C ARG A 186 -6.62 -0.26 -50.93
N GLN A 187 -5.30 -0.10 -50.99
CA GLN A 187 -4.36 -1.02 -50.35
C GLN A 187 -4.43 -0.98 -48.80
N THR A 188 -4.78 0.16 -48.20
CA THR A 188 -4.93 0.24 -46.74
C THR A 188 -6.21 -0.43 -46.23
N LEU A 189 -7.28 -0.45 -47.03
CA LEU A 189 -8.54 -1.11 -46.70
C LEU A 189 -8.47 -2.64 -46.80
N GLU A 190 -7.74 -3.19 -47.79
CA GLU A 190 -7.58 -4.64 -47.91
C GLU A 190 -6.71 -5.26 -46.81
N LEU A 191 -5.71 -4.52 -46.30
CA LEU A 191 -4.90 -4.96 -45.17
C LEU A 191 -5.71 -5.02 -43.86
N TYR A 192 -6.73 -4.19 -43.70
CA TYR A 192 -7.56 -4.17 -42.49
C TYR A 192 -8.65 -5.27 -42.48
N HIS A 193 -9.09 -5.74 -43.65
CA HIS A 193 -10.13 -6.77 -43.75
C HIS A 193 -9.57 -8.21 -43.59
N ASN A 194 -8.27 -8.44 -43.82
CA ASN A 194 -7.62 -9.75 -43.67
C ASN A 194 -7.07 -10.03 -42.26
N LEU A 195 -7.32 -9.16 -41.28
CA LEU A 195 -6.84 -9.25 -39.90
C LEU A 195 -7.98 -9.37 -38.86
N ALA A 196 -9.21 -9.63 -39.32
CA ALA A 196 -10.37 -10.03 -38.51
C ALA A 196 -10.73 -11.49 -38.78
#